data_AF-A0A5K1E2H2-F1
#
_entry.id   AF-A0A5K1E2H2-F1
#
_cell.length_a   1.000
_cell.length_b   1.000
_cell.length_c   1.000
_cell.angle_alpha   90.00
_cell.angle_beta   90.00
_cell.angle_gamma   90.00
#
_symmetry.space_group_name_H-M   'P 1'
#
loop_
_entity.id
_entity.type
_entity.pdbx_description
1 polymer ?
#
loop_
_entity_poly.entity_id
_entity_poly.type
_entity_poly.pdbx_seq_one_letter_code
_entity_poly.pdbx_strand_id
1 'polypeptide(L)'
;FIKLITGRSAISTDVNRERVPLVQLVRPELRKMDINAIIDPRLQGQYDINSIRMVSEMAMTCTEEKSVIRPTMTEVVAHLKEAVE
;
A
#
# COMPACT_ATOMS: atom_id res chain seq x y z
N PHE A 1 -2.34 -2.40 4.78
CA PHE A 1 -1.43 -1.28 4.48
C PHE A 1 -1.95 -0.35 3.39
N ILE A 2 -2.28 -0.84 2.19
CA ILE A 2 -2.76 0.01 1.07
C ILE A 2 -3.89 0.96 1.48
N LYS A 3 -4.92 0.46 2.18
CA LYS A 3 -6.01 1.31 2.71
C LYS A 3 -5.52 2.40 3.68
N LEU A 4 -4.51 2.12 4.50
CA LEU A 4 -3.96 3.08 5.46
C LEU A 4 -3.18 4.18 4.74
N ILE A 5 -2.35 3.81 3.76
CA ILE A 5 -1.54 4.77 2.99
C ILE A 5 -2.43 5.66 2.13
N THR A 6 -3.46 5.09 1.50
CA THR A 6 -4.26 5.76 0.47
C THR A 6 -5.52 6.44 0.99
N GLY A 7 -6.00 6.04 2.18
CA GLY A 7 -7.30 6.47 2.69
C GLY A 7 -8.51 5.94 1.93
N ARG A 8 -8.32 5.10 0.90
CA ARG A 8 -9.38 4.62 -0.01
C ARG A 8 -10.02 3.32 0.49
N SER A 9 -11.26 3.06 0.09
CA SER A 9 -11.94 1.78 0.36
C SER A 9 -11.18 0.62 -0.29
N ALA A 10 -11.09 -0.52 0.41
CA ALA A 10 -10.40 -1.72 -0.08
C ALA A 10 -11.04 -2.31 -1.35
N ILE A 11 -12.33 -1.99 -1.58
CA ILE A 11 -13.07 -2.37 -2.77
C ILE A 11 -13.74 -1.10 -3.30
N SER A 12 -13.50 -0.81 -4.57
CA SER A 12 -14.15 0.26 -5.32
C SER A 12 -15.12 -0.32 -6.33
N THR A 13 -16.03 0.52 -6.81
CA THR A 13 -16.94 0.19 -7.91
C THR A 13 -16.50 0.99 -9.12
N ASP A 14 -16.30 0.32 -10.25
CA ASP A 14 -15.91 0.99 -11.49
C ASP A 14 -17.13 1.58 -12.23
N VAL A 15 -16.88 2.15 -13.41
CA VAL A 15 -17.93 2.73 -14.28
C VAL A 15 -18.96 1.69 -14.76
N ASN A 16 -18.58 0.41 -14.82
CA ASN A 16 -19.43 -0.70 -15.23
C ASN A 16 -20.17 -1.36 -14.05
N ARG A 17 -20.05 -0.79 -12.84
CA ARG A 17 -20.57 -1.33 -11.58
C ARG A 17 -19.91 -2.63 -11.11
N GLU A 18 -18.71 -2.93 -11.60
CA GLU A 18 -17.92 -4.07 -11.17
C GLU A 18 -17.10 -3.73 -9.91
N ARG A 19 -16.91 -4.73 -9.05
CA ARG A 19 -16.14 -4.59 -7.81
C ARG A 19 -14.67 -4.79 -8.12
N VAL A 20 -13.89 -3.72 -8.00
CA VAL A 20 -12.45 -3.75 -8.25
C VAL A 20 -11.69 -3.64 -6.92
N PRO A 21 -10.79 -4.60 -6.61
CA PRO A 21 -9.91 -4.51 -5.45
C PRO A 21 -8.98 -3.30 -5.55
N LEU A 22 -8.83 -2.56 -4.45
CA LEU A 22 -7.97 -1.38 -4.38
C LEU A 22 -6.53 -1.68 -4.81
N VAL A 23 -6.01 -2.86 -4.44
CA VAL A 23 -4.67 -3.30 -4.82
C VAL A 23 -4.46 -3.25 -6.33
N GLN A 24 -5.44 -3.64 -7.14
CA GLN A 24 -5.31 -3.62 -8.60
C GLN A 24 -5.24 -2.19 -9.14
N LEU A 25 -5.97 -1.26 -8.52
CA LEU A 25 -6.00 0.15 -8.91
C LEU A 25 -4.69 0.87 -8.59
N VAL A 26 -4.07 0.56 -7.45
CA VAL A 26 -2.86 1.26 -6.99
C VAL A 26 -1.56 0.58 -7.40
N ARG A 27 -1.59 -0.70 -7.84
CA ARG A 27 -0.39 -1.46 -8.24
C ARG A 27 0.47 -0.73 -9.27
N PRO A 28 -0.09 -0.07 -10.30
CA PRO A 28 0.71 0.68 -11.28
C PRO A 28 1.49 1.83 -10.63
N GLU A 29 0.85 2.59 -9.75
CA GLU A 29 1.47 3.75 -9.09
C GLU A 29 2.49 3.33 -8.04
N LEU A 30 2.19 2.27 -7.28
CA LEU A 30 3.15 1.64 -6.36
C LEU A 30 4.41 1.16 -7.09
N ARG A 31 4.27 0.58 -8.29
CA ARG A 31 5.42 0.12 -9.11
C ARG A 31 6.25 1.25 -9.69
N LYS A 32 5.64 2.41 -9.97
CA LYS A 32 6.35 3.61 -10.42
C LYS A 32 7.12 4.30 -9.30
N MET A 33 6.92 3.87 -8.05
CA MET A 33 7.40 4.55 -6.84
C MET A 33 6.93 6.02 -6.76
N ASP A 34 5.82 6.36 -7.41
CA ASP A 34 5.19 7.67 -7.27
C ASP A 34 4.26 7.66 -6.06
N ILE A 35 4.88 7.80 -4.89
CA ILE A 35 4.20 7.72 -3.60
C ILE A 35 3.22 8.89 -3.43
N ASN A 36 3.51 10.05 -4.03
CA ASN A 36 2.66 11.23 -3.93
C ASN A 36 1.29 11.02 -4.61
N ALA A 37 1.23 10.20 -5.65
CA ALA A 37 -0.01 9.88 -6.36
C ALA A 37 -0.98 9.00 -5.56
N ILE A 38 -0.48 8.28 -4.55
CA ILE A 38 -1.25 7.29 -3.79
C ILE A 38 -1.51 7.68 -2.33
N ILE A 39 -0.75 8.61 -1.77
CA ILE A 39 -0.89 9.03 -0.37
C ILE A 39 -2.26 9.66 -0.11
N ASP A 40 -2.82 9.35 1.06
CA ASP A 40 -4.03 9.97 1.58
C ASP A 40 -3.81 11.48 1.72
N PRO A 41 -4.55 12.32 0.96
CA PRO A 41 -4.42 13.78 1.03
C PRO A 41 -4.67 14.34 2.43
N ARG A 42 -5.40 13.61 3.29
CA ARG A 42 -5.69 14.01 4.68
C ARG A 42 -4.45 14.00 5.57
N LEU A 43 -3.37 13.33 5.16
CA LEU A 43 -2.09 13.39 5.88
C LEU A 43 -1.39 14.74 5.72
N GLN A 44 -1.76 15.58 4.73
CA GLN A 44 -1.27 16.97 4.59
C GLN A 44 0.26 17.12 4.67
N GLY A 45 1.03 16.15 4.18
CA GLY A 45 2.50 16.16 4.24
C GLY A 45 3.08 15.78 5.61
N GLN A 46 2.27 15.40 6.59
CA GLN A 46 2.69 14.97 7.92
C GLN A 46 3.06 13.49 7.93
N TYR A 47 4.08 13.13 7.16
CA TYR A 47 4.62 11.78 7.08
C TYR A 47 6.08 11.83 6.64
N ASP A 48 6.87 10.82 7.04
CA ASP A 48 8.17 10.58 6.42
C ASP A 48 7.98 9.79 5.12
N ILE A 49 8.50 10.33 4.02
CA ILE A 49 8.47 9.69 2.70
C ILE A 49 9.19 8.34 2.69
N ASN A 50 10.23 8.16 3.51
CA ASN A 50 10.95 6.89 3.60
C ASN A 50 10.09 5.84 4.29
N SER A 51 9.44 6.18 5.40
CA SER A 51 8.47 5.31 6.07
C SER A 51 7.32 4.92 5.13
N ILE A 52 6.75 5.88 4.38
CA ILE A 52 5.67 5.55 3.43
C ILE A 52 6.19 4.64 2.30
N ARG A 53 7.40 4.87 1.79
CA ARG A 53 8.01 4.00 0.77
C ARG A 53 8.13 2.57 1.27
N MET A 54 8.68 2.39 2.46
CA MET A 54 8.89 1.07 3.05
C MET A 54 7.56 0.35 3.32
N VAL A 55 6.58 1.06 3.89
CA VAL A 55 5.24 0.49 4.12
C VAL A 55 4.54 0.15 2.79
N SER A 56 4.80 0.93 1.72
CA SER A 56 4.26 0.68 0.39
C SER A 56 4.86 -0.57 -0.26
N GLU A 57 6.18 -0.76 -0.14
CA GLU A 57 6.88 -1.96 -0.60
C GLU A 57 6.39 -3.19 0.16
N MET A 58 6.30 -3.12 1.49
CA MET A 58 5.73 -4.18 2.32
C MET A 58 4.27 -4.49 1.91
N ALA A 59 3.47 -3.47 1.61
CA ALA A 59 2.12 -3.66 1.12
C ALA A 59 2.07 -4.42 -0.21
N MET A 60 2.98 -4.14 -1.14
CA MET A 60 3.06 -4.87 -2.42
C MET A 60 3.38 -6.35 -2.17
N THR A 61 4.43 -6.63 -1.41
CA THR A 61 4.89 -8.01 -1.13
C THR A 61 3.82 -8.84 -0.43
N CYS A 62 3.10 -8.26 0.54
CA CYS A 62 1.96 -8.90 1.21
C CYS A 62 0.81 -9.27 0.25
N THR A 63 0.69 -8.59 -0.88
CA THR A 63 -0.38 -8.77 -1.86
C THR A 63 0.05 -9.53 -3.11
N GLU A 64 1.26 -10.08 -3.14
CA GLU A 64 1.74 -10.86 -4.28
C GLU A 64 0.87 -12.09 -4.53
N GLU A 65 0.65 -12.44 -5.80
CA GLU A 65 -0.25 -13.54 -6.15
C GLU A 65 0.30 -14.88 -5.67
N LYS A 66 1.61 -15.06 -5.83
CA LYS A 66 2.32 -16.25 -5.36
C LYS A 66 2.52 -16.18 -3.84
N SER A 67 1.94 -17.13 -3.12
CA SER A 67 2.03 -17.21 -1.66
C SER A 67 3.46 -17.26 -1.13
N VAL A 68 4.38 -17.91 -1.86
CA VAL A 68 5.80 -18.04 -1.49
C VAL A 68 6.55 -16.70 -1.44
N ILE A 69 6.03 -15.67 -2.13
CA ILE A 69 6.63 -14.32 -2.09
C ILE A 69 6.08 -13.51 -0.91
N ARG A 70 4.90 -13.88 -0.38
CA ARG A 70 4.27 -13.14 0.71
C ARG A 70 5.06 -13.36 2.00
N PRO A 71 5.39 -12.29 2.73
CA PRO A 71 6.08 -12.40 4.00
C PRO A 71 5.14 -13.01 5.06
N THR A 72 5.76 -13.61 6.07
CA THR A 72 5.11 -13.99 7.32
C THR A 72 4.73 -12.75 8.13
N MET A 73 3.73 -12.86 9.01
CA MET A 73 3.36 -11.75 9.88
C MET A 73 4.50 -11.31 10.82
N THR A 74 5.42 -12.20 11.15
CA THR A 74 6.62 -11.87 11.94
C THR A 74 7.54 -10.92 11.17
N GLU A 75 7.81 -11.22 9.88
CA GLU A 75 8.61 -10.36 9.00
C GLU A 75 7.92 -9.02 8.77
N VAL A 76 6.60 -9.03 8.55
CA VAL A 76 5.80 -7.80 8.42
C VAL A 76 5.97 -6.90 9.64
N VAL A 77 5.82 -7.44 10.85
CA VAL A 77 5.95 -6.65 12.09
C VAL A 77 7.37 -6.13 12.28
N ALA A 78 8.39 -6.94 12.01
CA ALA A 78 9.78 -6.52 12.12
C ALA A 78 10.06 -5.32 11.20
N HIS A 79 9.65 -5.40 9.94
CA HIS A 79 9.87 -4.33 8.98
C HIS A 79 9.07 -3.07 9.27
N LEU A 80 7.84 -3.20 9.79
CA LEU A 80 7.05 -2.03 10.18
C LEU A 80 7.64 -1.27 11.37
N LYS A 81 8.38 -1.93 12.26
CA LYS A 81 9.06 -1.25 13.37
C LYS A 81 10.14 -0.31 12.87
N GLU A 82 10.93 -0.75 11.88
CA GLU A 82 11.94 0.08 11.22
C GLU A 82 11.32 1.34 10.57
N ALA A 83 10.02 1.33 10.23
CA ALA A 83 9.34 2.47 9.60
C ALA A 83 8.96 3.57 10.60
N VAL A 84 8.93 3.24 11.89
CA VAL A 84 8.42 4.09 12.98
C VAL A 84 9.54 4.51 13.93
N GLU A 85 10.68 3.84 13.89
CA GLU A 85 11.93 4.24 14.55
C GLU A 85 12.62 5.41 13.85
#